data_AF-A0AB74F684-F1
#
_entry.id   AF-A0AB74F684-F1
#
_cell.length_a   1.000
_cell.length_b   1.000
_cell.length_c   1.000
_cell.angle_alpha   90.00
_cell.angle_beta   90.00
_cell.angle_gamma   90.00
#
_symmetry.space_group_name_H-M   'P 1'
#
loop_
_entity.id
_entity.type
_entity.pdbx_description
1 polymer ?
#
loop_
_entity_poly.entity_id
_entity_poly.type
_entity_poly.pdbx_seq_one_letter_code
_entity_poly.pdbx_strand_id
1 'polypeptide(L)'
;MTINSRNKGKRGELEFAKLCQKQGYTDSRRGQQYSGIEGEDVVGLPGIHVEVKRVESLNIEKALQQAIRDAGDLIPIVAHRKNREDWKITMPAAFWFELYKAWEEKQND
;
A
#
# COMPACT_ATOMS: atom_id res chain seq x y z
N MET A 1 19.89 10.44 -9.76
CA MET A 1 18.53 10.38 -9.16
C MET A 1 18.28 11.64 -8.35
N THR A 2 17.29 12.43 -8.75
CA THR A 2 17.02 13.78 -8.22
C THR A 2 16.43 13.70 -6.81
N ILE A 3 17.02 14.41 -5.86
CA ILE A 3 16.70 14.48 -4.42
C ILE A 3 15.17 14.63 -4.15
N ASN A 4 14.45 15.31 -5.04
CA ASN A 4 13.02 15.55 -4.93
C ASN A 4 12.16 14.28 -5.03
N SER A 5 12.58 13.26 -5.80
CA SER A 5 11.80 12.03 -5.97
C SER A 5 11.82 11.17 -4.71
N ARG A 6 13.01 11.02 -4.06
CA ARG A 6 13.14 10.25 -2.81
C ARG A 6 12.35 10.86 -1.66
N ASN A 7 12.42 12.19 -1.52
CA ASN A 7 11.64 12.90 -0.50
C ASN A 7 10.12 12.81 -0.77
N LYS A 8 9.69 12.83 -2.04
CA LYS A 8 8.27 12.66 -2.40
C LYS A 8 7.77 11.24 -2.07
N GLY A 9 8.56 10.21 -2.33
CA GLY A 9 8.26 8.81 -1.98
C GLY A 9 8.07 8.65 -0.47
N LYS A 10 9.10 8.99 0.31
CA LYS A 10 9.06 8.96 1.79
C LYS A 10 7.86 9.71 2.38
N ARG A 11 7.49 10.85 1.79
CA ARG A 11 6.30 11.61 2.20
C ARG A 11 5.00 10.88 1.84
N GLY A 12 4.93 10.27 0.66
CA GLY A 12 3.80 9.43 0.25
C GLY A 12 3.57 8.29 1.25
N GLU A 13 4.62 7.55 1.60
CA GLU A 13 4.54 6.44 2.54
C GLU A 13 4.10 6.91 3.94
N LEU A 14 4.63 8.03 4.43
CA LEU A 14 4.19 8.64 5.69
C LEU A 14 2.73 9.12 5.64
N GLU A 15 2.29 9.70 4.52
CA GLU A 15 0.91 10.15 4.34
C GLU A 15 -0.06 8.97 4.32
N PHE A 16 0.30 7.86 3.67
CA PHE A 16 -0.53 6.65 3.64
C PHE A 16 -0.57 5.96 5.02
N ALA A 17 0.55 5.80 5.71
CA ALA A 17 0.56 5.26 7.07
C ALA A 17 -0.34 6.07 8.03
N LYS A 18 -0.33 7.41 7.92
CA LYS A 18 -1.24 8.28 8.68
C LYS A 18 -2.71 8.09 8.30
N LEU A 19 -3.00 7.80 7.03
CA LEU A 19 -4.35 7.46 6.62
C LEU A 19 -4.80 6.16 7.30
N CYS A 20 -3.97 5.12 7.29
CA CYS A 20 -4.26 3.85 7.96
C CYS A 20 -4.54 4.05 9.45
N GLN A 21 -3.71 4.85 10.14
CA GLN A 21 -3.94 5.21 11.55
C GLN A 21 -5.31 5.86 11.77
N LYS A 22 -5.72 6.79 10.91
CA LYS A 22 -7.04 7.44 10.98
C LYS A 22 -8.21 6.49 10.76
N GLN A 23 -8.00 5.37 10.07
CA GLN A 23 -8.99 4.32 9.85
C GLN A 23 -8.99 3.26 10.97
N GLY A 24 -8.23 3.47 12.05
CA GLY A 24 -8.18 2.56 13.22
C GLY A 24 -6.96 1.64 13.28
N TYR A 25 -6.09 1.64 12.25
CA TYR A 25 -4.85 0.86 12.26
C TYR A 25 -3.73 1.64 12.95
N THR A 26 -3.84 1.82 14.27
CA THR A 26 -2.97 2.71 15.06
C THR A 26 -1.48 2.36 14.99
N ASP A 27 -1.15 1.10 14.75
CA ASP A 27 0.24 0.62 14.64
C ASP A 27 0.86 0.81 13.25
N SER A 28 0.07 1.30 12.29
CA SER A 28 0.54 1.54 10.92
C SER A 28 1.67 2.57 10.88
N ARG A 29 2.76 2.24 10.18
CA ARG A 29 3.95 3.10 10.06
C ARG A 29 4.71 2.82 8.77
N ARG A 30 5.48 3.80 8.30
CA ARG A 30 6.43 3.58 7.20
C ARG A 30 7.46 2.52 7.62
N GLY A 31 7.76 1.57 6.75
CA GLY A 31 8.85 0.63 7.01
C GLY A 31 10.21 1.33 7.06
N GLN A 32 11.19 0.62 7.60
CA GLN A 32 12.57 1.04 7.61
C GLN A 32 13.42 -0.08 7.01
N GLN A 33 14.38 0.28 6.16
CA GLN A 33 15.41 -0.66 5.75
C GLN A 33 16.25 -1.01 6.99
N TYR A 34 16.25 -2.29 7.35
CA TYR A 34 17.18 -2.84 8.33
C TYR A 34 18.21 -3.69 7.59
N SER A 35 19.49 -3.38 7.78
CA SER A 35 20.62 -4.22 7.34
C SER A 35 20.68 -4.59 5.84
N GLY A 36 20.18 -3.72 4.96
CA GLY A 36 20.31 -3.89 3.50
C GLY A 36 19.18 -4.68 2.83
N ILE A 37 18.18 -5.12 3.58
CA ILE A 37 16.93 -5.68 3.04
C ILE A 37 15.98 -4.51 2.73
N GLU A 38 15.38 -4.51 1.54
CA GLU A 38 14.29 -3.58 1.22
C GLU A 38 13.14 -3.83 2.19
N GLY A 39 12.89 -2.84 3.06
CA GLY A 39 11.74 -2.87 3.96
C GLY A 39 10.48 -2.45 3.22
N GLU A 40 9.34 -3.01 3.62
CA GLU A 40 8.02 -2.62 3.09
C GLU A 40 7.77 -1.11 3.18
N ASP A 41 7.03 -0.55 2.22
CA ASP A 41 6.73 0.88 2.23
C ASP A 41 5.93 1.27 3.49
N VAL A 42 4.91 0.48 3.83
CA VAL A 42 4.08 0.67 5.04
C VAL A 42 3.76 -0.69 5.65
N VAL A 43 3.98 -0.81 6.96
CA VAL A 43 3.62 -1.96 7.79
C VAL A 43 2.48 -1.60 8.74
N GLY A 44 1.84 -2.61 9.35
CA GLY A 44 0.79 -2.42 10.37
C GLY A 44 -0.65 -2.51 9.83
N LEU A 45 -0.81 -3.06 8.63
CA LEU A 45 -2.08 -3.57 8.11
C LEU A 45 -2.03 -5.11 8.12
N PRO A 46 -2.76 -5.79 9.02
CA PRO A 46 -2.70 -7.24 9.11
C PRO A 46 -3.05 -7.93 7.79
N GLY A 47 -2.17 -8.83 7.33
CA GLY A 47 -2.38 -9.63 6.11
C GLY A 47 -2.18 -8.90 4.78
N ILE A 48 -1.77 -7.61 4.80
CA ILE A 48 -1.63 -6.79 3.60
C ILE A 48 -0.17 -6.38 3.38
N HIS A 49 0.35 -6.60 2.18
CA HIS A 49 1.60 -6.02 1.70
C HIS A 49 1.30 -4.74 0.90
N VAL A 50 2.00 -3.65 1.22
CA VAL A 50 1.70 -2.31 0.66
C VAL A 50 2.86 -1.79 -0.18
N GLU A 51 2.57 -1.45 -1.45
CA GLU A 51 3.41 -0.63 -2.31
C GLU A 51 2.79 0.78 -2.46
N VAL A 52 3.51 1.84 -2.12
CA VAL A 52 3.01 3.22 -2.11
C VAL A 52 3.56 4.03 -3.29
N LYS A 53 2.66 4.55 -4.14
CA LYS A 53 3.02 5.39 -5.30
C LYS A 53 2.35 6.77 -5.25
N ARG A 54 3.12 7.80 -4.89
CA ARG A 54 2.70 9.21 -5.00
C ARG A 54 3.30 9.90 -6.22
N VAL A 55 2.65 9.75 -7.37
CA VAL A 55 3.16 10.21 -8.67
C VAL A 55 2.04 10.79 -9.54
N GLU A 56 2.37 11.69 -10.46
CA GLU A 56 1.36 12.27 -11.38
C GLU A 56 1.03 11.32 -12.55
N SER A 57 1.99 10.48 -12.93
CA SER A 57 1.87 9.44 -13.94
C SER A 57 2.39 8.13 -13.36
N LEU A 58 1.54 7.11 -13.32
CA LEU A 58 1.83 5.80 -12.74
C LEU A 58 1.64 4.73 -13.81
N ASN A 59 2.67 3.91 -14.04
CA ASN A 59 2.49 2.62 -14.69
C ASN A 59 1.96 1.64 -13.65
N ILE A 60 0.63 1.46 -13.62
CA ILE A 60 -0.04 0.66 -12.59
C ILE A 60 0.32 -0.82 -12.69
N GLU A 61 0.47 -1.36 -13.90
CA GLU A 61 0.85 -2.75 -14.11
C GLU A 61 2.22 -3.04 -13.49
N LYS A 62 3.22 -2.20 -13.77
CA LYS A 62 4.56 -2.39 -13.19
C LYS A 62 4.55 -2.30 -11.66
N ALA A 63 3.77 -1.38 -11.09
CA ALA A 63 3.64 -1.24 -9.64
C ALA A 63 2.93 -2.43 -9.01
N LEU A 64 1.87 -2.94 -9.65
CA LEU A 64 1.14 -4.11 -9.17
C LEU A 64 2.02 -5.37 -9.23
N GLN A 65 2.78 -5.56 -10.30
CA GLN A 65 3.75 -6.65 -10.41
C GLN A 65 4.87 -6.56 -9.36
N GLN A 66 5.25 -5.36 -8.94
CA GLN A 66 6.19 -5.17 -7.81
C GLN A 66 5.54 -5.65 -6.50
N ALA A 67 4.36 -5.13 -6.17
CA ALA A 67 3.62 -5.55 -4.98
C ALA A 67 3.40 -7.07 -4.93
N ILE A 68 3.03 -7.71 -6.04
CA ILE A 68 2.83 -9.17 -6.11
C ILE A 68 4.12 -9.93 -5.82
N ARG A 69 5.26 -9.51 -6.38
CA ARG A 69 6.54 -10.21 -6.15
C ARG A 69 7.00 -10.10 -4.71
N ASP A 70 6.76 -8.96 -4.08
CA ASP A 70 7.29 -8.62 -2.77
C ASP A 70 6.36 -9.06 -1.62
N ALA A 71 5.10 -9.41 -1.92
CA ALA A 71 4.09 -9.74 -0.91
C ALA A 71 4.27 -11.11 -0.23
N GLY A 72 4.93 -12.08 -0.86
CA GLY A 72 4.98 -13.45 -0.34
C GLY A 72 3.56 -14.02 -0.18
N ASP A 73 3.19 -14.37 1.06
CA ASP A 73 1.86 -14.91 1.40
C ASP A 73 0.82 -13.83 1.76
N LEU A 74 1.19 -12.55 1.72
CA LEU A 74 0.30 -11.43 2.03
C LEU A 74 -0.53 -11.00 0.82
N ILE A 75 -1.63 -10.29 1.04
CA ILE A 75 -2.43 -9.69 -0.03
C ILE A 75 -1.68 -8.45 -0.58
N PRO A 76 -1.28 -8.43 -1.86
CA PRO A 76 -0.56 -7.31 -2.46
C PRO A 76 -1.52 -6.16 -2.82
N ILE A 77 -1.19 -4.95 -2.37
CA ILE A 77 -1.87 -3.73 -2.79
C ILE A 77 -0.89 -2.68 -3.31
N VAL A 78 -1.36 -1.88 -4.28
CA VAL A 78 -0.77 -0.60 -4.63
C VAL A 78 -1.66 0.50 -4.08
N ALA A 79 -1.16 1.24 -3.09
CA ALA A 79 -1.76 2.47 -2.61
C ALA A 79 -1.20 3.64 -3.43
N HIS A 80 -2.03 4.33 -4.20
CA HIS A 80 -1.56 5.40 -5.07
C HIS A 80 -2.43 6.65 -5.07
N ARG A 81 -1.80 7.78 -5.35
CA ARG A 81 -2.48 9.05 -5.63
C ARG A 81 -1.61 10.02 -6.43
N LYS A 82 -2.28 10.91 -7.16
CA LYS A 82 -1.65 12.13 -7.70
C LYS A 82 -1.68 13.24 -6.65
N ASN A 83 -0.99 14.35 -6.92
CA ASN A 83 -1.08 15.51 -6.05
C ASN A 83 -2.53 16.02 -5.96
N ARG A 84 -3.00 16.31 -4.73
CA ARG A 84 -4.35 16.82 -4.41
C ARG A 84 -5.51 15.87 -4.70
N GLU A 85 -5.22 14.62 -5.06
CA GLU A 85 -6.21 13.56 -5.20
C GLU A 85 -6.30 12.71 -3.93
N ASP A 86 -7.40 11.99 -3.79
CA ASP A 86 -7.58 10.95 -2.77
C ASP A 86 -6.75 9.70 -3.07
N TRP A 87 -6.46 8.94 -2.02
CA TRP A 87 -5.80 7.64 -2.12
C TRP A 87 -6.72 6.61 -2.77
N LYS A 88 -6.15 5.85 -3.72
CA LYS A 88 -6.81 4.75 -4.42
C LYS A 88 -6.03 3.47 -4.14
N ILE A 89 -6.75 2.36 -4.03
CA ILE A 89 -6.16 1.03 -3.89
C ILE A 89 -6.33 0.27 -5.20
N THR A 90 -5.28 -0.40 -5.64
CA THR A 90 -5.33 -1.36 -6.74
C THR A 90 -4.75 -2.68 -6.25
N MET A 91 -5.42 -3.78 -6.54
CA MET A 91 -5.03 -5.14 -6.15
C MET A 91 -5.48 -6.12 -7.23
N PRO A 92 -4.95 -7.36 -7.28
CA PRO A 92 -5.48 -8.39 -8.14
C PRO A 92 -6.95 -8.69 -7.80
N ALA A 93 -7.78 -8.91 -8.82
CA ALA A 93 -9.22 -9.11 -8.64
C ALA A 93 -9.55 -10.32 -7.74
N ALA A 94 -8.72 -11.37 -7.76
CA ALA A 94 -8.91 -12.55 -6.90
C ALA A 94 -8.98 -12.17 -5.41
N PHE A 95 -8.00 -11.40 -4.91
CA PHE A 95 -7.99 -10.92 -3.53
C PHE A 95 -9.12 -9.93 -3.24
N TRP A 96 -9.55 -9.13 -4.22
CA TRP A 96 -10.72 -8.27 -4.04
C TRP A 96 -11.99 -9.09 -3.76
N PHE A 97 -12.20 -10.19 -4.50
CA PHE A 97 -13.34 -11.09 -4.25
C PHE A 97 -13.24 -11.81 -2.90
N GLU A 98 -12.04 -12.14 -2.43
CA GLU A 98 -11.84 -12.68 -1.07
C GLU A 98 -12.30 -11.68 0.00
N LEU A 99 -11.86 -10.42 -0.10
CA LEU A 99 -12.28 -9.36 0.82
C LEU A 99 -13.78 -9.07 0.71
N TYR A 100 -14.33 -9.06 -0.51
CA TYR A 100 -15.73 -8.79 -0.74
C TYR A 100 -16.63 -9.89 -0.14
N LYS A 101 -16.26 -11.17 -0.29
CA LYS A 101 -16.97 -12.29 0.34
C LYS A 101 -16.91 -12.21 1.86
N ALA A 102 -15.74 -11.94 2.43
CA ALA A 102 -15.60 -11.78 3.88
C ALA A 102 -16.42 -10.61 4.43
N TRP A 103 -16.61 -9.54 3.64
CA TRP A 103 -17.54 -8.47 3.98
C TRP A 103 -18.99 -8.93 3.87
N GLU A 104 -19.38 -9.60 2.79
CA GLU A 104 -20.74 -10.11 2.57
C GLU A 104 -21.19 -11.09 3.69
N GLU A 105 -20.32 -12.00 4.11
CA GLU A 105 -20.59 -12.95 5.19
C GLU A 105 -20.93 -12.24 6.51
N LYS A 106 -20.18 -11.19 6.88
CA LYS A 106 -20.45 -10.40 8.09
C LYS A 106 -21.78 -9.64 8.06
N GLN A 107 -22.38 -9.43 6.90
CA GLN A 107 -23.68 -8.77 6.78
C GLN A 107 -24.85 -9.74 6.95
N ASN A 108 -24.57 -11.04 6.79
CA ASN A 108 -25.56 -12.11 6.91
C ASN A 108 -25.59 -12.74 8.32
N ASP A 109 -24.66 -12.36 9.18
CA ASP A 109 -24.61 -12.66 10.63
C ASP A 109 -25.33 -11.58 11.45
#